data_AF-A0A177T7K4-F1
#
_entry.id   AF-A0A177T7K4-F1
#
_cell.length_a   1.000
_cell.length_b   1.000
_cell.length_c   1.000
_cell.angle_alpha   90.00
_cell.angle_beta   90.00
_cell.angle_gamma   90.00
#
_symmetry.space_group_name_H-M   'P 1'
#
loop_
_entity.id
_entity.type
_entity.pdbx_description
1 polymer ?
#
loop_
_entity_poly.entity_id
_entity_poly.type
_entity_poly.pdbx_seq_one_letter_code
_entity_poly.pdbx_strand_id
1 'polypeptide(L)'
;MSAGPSRSIVTGALRLVGPSRTSIASSGQARALAQRTARPSTDAQRKFTVGAVSRRRPELPIARCMFRHFSTSSAIAQDTAGTKTIRHPEHPTGIYFHLSPELSSASSDWKDAQSGAEGQRTSTWAITLLEQPPSSIEAASIMGFVRVATNKTDGAPSGHVESESSGDASASADPVSFSHDNPSALQPNPAFIDLLHKTLRDECVEEDELLRFEAQMRKSGWAHVNDQREQLMPGRQAWPENIIASVAFIDGELQARPKAGEGDGQGSYQPNDAYRLLTAQHGFIQLKETWLEKVRKRCAEHN
;
A
#
# COMPACT_ATOMS: atom_id res chain seq x y z
N MET A 1 0.04 25.13 61.77
CA MET A 1 -1.40 25.39 61.94
C MET A 1 -2.03 25.59 60.57
N SER A 2 -2.86 24.65 60.11
CA SER A 2 -4.04 24.84 59.24
C SER A 2 -4.56 23.44 58.88
N ALA A 3 -5.87 23.23 58.81
CA ALA A 3 -6.45 21.88 58.84
C ALA A 3 -7.66 21.68 57.92
N GLY A 4 -7.66 20.55 57.20
CA GLY A 4 -8.81 19.85 56.63
C GLY A 4 -9.46 20.46 55.37
N PRO A 5 -10.51 19.82 54.81
CA PRO A 5 -10.88 18.39 54.84
C PRO A 5 -10.66 17.72 53.45
N SER A 6 -10.57 16.40 53.21
CA SER A 6 -11.10 15.15 53.78
C SER A 6 -12.50 14.73 53.28
N ARG A 7 -12.56 13.57 52.59
CA ARG A 7 -13.73 12.78 52.10
C ARG A 7 -14.43 13.37 50.85
N SER A 8 -15.08 12.59 49.96
CA SER A 8 -15.59 11.21 50.10
C SER A 8 -15.40 10.32 48.85
N ILE A 9 -15.30 9.02 49.07
CA ILE A 9 -15.46 7.97 48.06
C ILE A 9 -16.95 7.75 47.80
N VAL A 10 -17.34 7.46 46.55
CA VAL A 10 -18.69 6.97 46.21
C VAL A 10 -18.59 5.54 45.70
N THR A 11 -19.13 4.61 46.48
CA THR A 11 -19.20 3.19 46.15
C THR A 11 -20.58 2.90 45.54
N GLY A 12 -20.64 2.65 44.23
CA GLY A 12 -21.87 2.29 43.52
C GLY A 12 -22.01 0.79 43.36
N ALA A 13 -22.77 0.12 44.24
CA ALA A 13 -22.99 -1.32 44.16
C ALA A 13 -24.33 -1.69 43.51
N LEU A 14 -24.27 -2.68 42.61
CA LEU A 14 -25.27 -3.72 42.33
C LEU A 14 -26.78 -3.41 42.50
N ARG A 15 -27.51 -3.53 41.39
CA ARG A 15 -28.84 -4.18 41.40
C ARG A 15 -28.95 -5.22 40.29
N LEU A 16 -29.01 -6.50 40.69
CA LEU A 16 -29.62 -7.53 39.85
C LEU A 16 -31.13 -7.31 39.80
N VAL A 17 -31.71 -7.36 38.60
CA VAL A 17 -33.11 -7.74 38.41
C VAL A 17 -33.20 -8.64 37.17
N GLY A 18 -33.70 -9.84 37.38
CA GLY A 18 -34.42 -10.64 36.40
C GLY A 18 -35.46 -11.47 37.17
N PRO A 19 -36.11 -12.47 36.57
CA PRO A 19 -36.33 -12.68 35.13
C PRO A 19 -37.84 -12.72 34.80
N SER A 20 -38.20 -12.57 33.52
CA SER A 20 -39.56 -12.90 33.05
C SER A 20 -39.49 -13.86 31.86
N ARG A 21 -39.86 -15.13 32.12
CA ARG A 21 -40.17 -16.12 31.09
C ARG A 21 -41.58 -15.87 30.55
N THR A 22 -41.76 -15.94 29.23
CA THR A 22 -42.98 -16.49 28.63
C THR A 22 -42.61 -17.40 27.47
N SER A 23 -42.86 -18.69 27.64
CA SER A 23 -42.83 -19.67 26.54
C SER A 23 -44.19 -19.72 25.87
N ILE A 24 -44.23 -19.76 24.54
CA ILE A 24 -45.35 -20.35 23.80
C ILE A 24 -44.76 -21.40 22.85
N ALA A 25 -45.37 -22.59 22.87
CA ALA A 25 -45.04 -23.69 22.00
C ALA A 25 -46.30 -24.17 21.26
N SER A 26 -46.18 -24.40 19.96
CA SER A 26 -47.03 -25.28 19.16
C SER A 26 -46.27 -25.60 17.87
N SER A 27 -45.69 -26.79 17.71
CA SER A 27 -46.35 -28.03 17.26
C SER A 27 -46.98 -27.91 15.86
N GLY A 28 -46.31 -28.45 14.84
CA GLY A 28 -46.68 -28.18 13.43
C GLY A 28 -46.24 -29.20 12.38
N GLN A 29 -46.29 -30.49 12.72
CA GLN A 29 -46.31 -31.65 11.79
C GLN A 29 -45.09 -31.94 10.88
N ALA A 30 -44.86 -33.24 10.66
CA ALA A 30 -43.85 -33.78 9.77
C ALA A 30 -44.38 -34.01 8.36
N ARG A 31 -43.47 -34.04 7.37
CA ARG A 31 -43.64 -34.93 6.22
C ARG A 31 -42.29 -35.34 5.63
N ALA A 32 -41.95 -36.62 5.80
CA ALA A 32 -40.92 -37.26 5.01
C ALA A 32 -41.47 -37.54 3.60
N LEU A 33 -40.67 -37.30 2.58
CA LEU A 33 -40.92 -37.79 1.22
C LEU A 33 -39.59 -38.09 0.55
N ALA A 34 -39.15 -39.35 0.66
CA ALA A 34 -38.06 -39.87 -0.14
C ALA A 34 -38.53 -40.05 -1.59
N GLN A 35 -37.72 -39.66 -2.58
CA GLN A 35 -37.90 -40.12 -3.95
C GLN A 35 -36.60 -40.18 -4.76
N ARG A 36 -36.16 -41.42 -4.99
CA ARG A 36 -35.65 -41.97 -6.26
C ARG A 36 -34.49 -41.25 -6.98
N THR A 37 -33.29 -41.77 -6.69
CA THR A 37 -32.38 -42.37 -7.70
C THR A 37 -32.56 -41.99 -9.17
N ALA A 38 -31.54 -41.37 -9.76
CA ALA A 38 -31.22 -41.50 -11.18
C ALA A 38 -29.69 -41.50 -11.39
N ARG A 39 -29.12 -42.66 -11.76
CA ARG A 39 -27.79 -42.74 -12.39
C ARG A 39 -27.99 -42.62 -13.90
N PRO A 40 -27.13 -41.88 -14.62
CA PRO A 40 -26.76 -42.22 -15.98
C PRO A 40 -25.52 -43.12 -15.97
N SER A 41 -25.55 -44.18 -16.78
CA SER A 41 -24.39 -45.05 -17.02
C SER A 41 -23.66 -44.62 -18.30
N THR A 42 -22.34 -44.86 -18.33
CA THR A 42 -21.52 -45.19 -19.51
C THR A 42 -22.13 -44.97 -20.91
N ASP A 43 -21.56 -44.06 -21.70
CA ASP A 43 -20.77 -44.46 -22.88
C ASP A 43 -19.99 -43.28 -23.52
N ALA A 44 -18.71 -43.48 -23.83
CA ALA A 44 -17.89 -42.71 -24.80
C ALA A 44 -16.39 -43.10 -24.74
N GLN A 45 -16.03 -44.34 -25.02
CA GLN A 45 -14.63 -44.67 -25.32
C GLN A 45 -14.22 -44.11 -26.69
N ARG A 46 -13.72 -42.87 -26.76
CA ARG A 46 -12.98 -42.39 -27.94
C ARG A 46 -11.54 -42.86 -27.91
N LYS A 47 -11.28 -43.99 -28.57
CA LYS A 47 -9.94 -44.42 -28.98
C LYS A 47 -9.32 -43.36 -29.90
N PHE A 48 -8.31 -42.64 -29.44
CA PHE A 48 -7.42 -41.89 -30.33
C PHE A 48 -6.22 -42.74 -30.69
N THR A 49 -6.18 -43.17 -31.95
CA THR A 49 -5.04 -43.85 -32.56
C THR A 49 -3.89 -42.87 -32.77
N VAL A 50 -2.75 -43.13 -32.11
CA VAL A 50 -1.51 -42.36 -32.32
C VAL A 50 -0.91 -42.76 -33.68
N GLY A 51 -1.13 -41.92 -34.70
CA GLY A 51 -0.47 -42.05 -35.99
C GLY A 51 0.97 -41.56 -35.90
N ALA A 52 1.94 -42.46 -36.09
CA ALA A 52 3.35 -42.09 -36.13
C ALA A 52 3.67 -41.26 -37.38
N VAL A 53 4.00 -39.98 -37.21
CA VAL A 53 4.49 -39.11 -38.29
C VAL A 53 5.96 -38.82 -38.05
N SER A 54 6.82 -39.48 -38.84
CA SER A 54 8.24 -39.15 -38.90
C SER A 54 8.43 -37.81 -39.61
N ARG A 55 8.98 -36.80 -38.91
CA ARG A 55 9.50 -35.58 -39.52
C ARG A 55 10.87 -35.24 -38.97
N ARG A 56 11.73 -34.77 -39.89
CA ARG A 56 13.17 -34.59 -39.71
C ARG A 56 13.48 -33.47 -38.72
N ARG A 57 14.56 -33.67 -37.97
CA ARG A 57 15.24 -32.68 -37.13
C ARG A 57 15.82 -31.56 -38.02
N PRO A 58 15.47 -30.28 -37.82
CA PRO A 58 16.32 -29.16 -38.19
C PRO A 58 17.21 -28.83 -36.98
N GLU A 59 18.53 -28.80 -37.16
CA GLU A 59 19.41 -28.28 -36.11
C GLU A 59 19.37 -26.75 -36.15
N LEU A 60 19.15 -26.12 -34.99
CA LEU A 60 19.19 -24.67 -34.83
C LEU A 60 20.46 -24.28 -34.06
N PRO A 61 21.14 -23.18 -34.45
CA PRO A 61 22.40 -22.79 -33.83
C PRO A 61 22.19 -22.33 -32.39
N ILE A 62 23.15 -22.67 -31.52
CA ILE A 62 23.19 -22.23 -30.12
C ILE A 62 23.49 -20.73 -30.10
N ALA A 63 22.42 -19.92 -30.07
CA ALA A 63 22.54 -18.51 -29.79
C ALA A 63 22.92 -18.32 -28.31
N ARG A 64 24.14 -17.84 -28.06
CA ARG A 64 24.55 -17.36 -26.73
C ARG A 64 23.63 -16.20 -26.34
N CYS A 65 22.70 -16.44 -25.41
CA CYS A 65 22.02 -15.37 -24.70
C CYS A 65 23.05 -14.62 -23.86
N MET A 66 23.58 -13.53 -24.39
CA MET A 66 24.18 -12.50 -23.55
C MET A 66 23.06 -11.88 -22.73
N PHE A 67 23.19 -11.94 -21.40
CA PHE A 67 22.37 -11.16 -20.48
C PHE A 67 22.61 -9.68 -20.80
N ARG A 68 21.71 -9.07 -21.58
CA ARG A 68 21.62 -7.62 -21.69
C ARG A 68 21.05 -7.12 -20.38
N HIS A 69 21.93 -6.68 -19.47
CA HIS A 69 21.53 -5.79 -18.40
C HIS A 69 20.94 -4.54 -19.06
N PHE A 70 19.62 -4.39 -18.97
CA PHE A 70 18.97 -3.11 -19.25
C PHE A 70 19.28 -2.20 -18.07
N SER A 71 20.28 -1.32 -18.23
CA SER A 71 20.43 -0.18 -17.34
C SER A 71 19.25 0.77 -17.59
N THR A 72 18.23 0.69 -16.74
CA THR A 72 17.10 1.62 -16.69
C THR A 72 17.59 2.97 -16.19
N SER A 73 18.07 3.82 -17.10
CA SER A 73 18.47 5.19 -16.76
C SER A 73 17.26 5.97 -16.26
N SER A 74 17.23 6.25 -14.96
CA SER A 74 16.26 7.18 -14.37
C SER A 74 16.41 8.56 -15.01
N ALA A 75 15.32 9.08 -15.60
CA ALA A 75 15.31 10.43 -16.15
C ALA A 75 15.40 11.46 -15.00
N ILE A 76 16.43 12.30 -15.03
CA ILE A 76 16.62 13.40 -14.08
C ILE A 76 16.15 14.68 -14.76
N ALA A 77 15.06 15.26 -14.24
CA ALA A 77 14.68 16.63 -14.56
C ALA A 77 15.27 17.58 -13.50
N GLN A 78 15.93 18.64 -13.95
CA GLN A 78 16.34 19.77 -13.12
C GLN A 78 15.54 20.99 -13.55
N ASP A 79 14.73 21.54 -12.63
CA ASP A 79 14.10 22.84 -12.85
C ASP A 79 15.05 23.96 -12.39
N THR A 80 14.85 25.14 -12.96
CA THR A 80 15.53 26.42 -12.68
C THR A 80 15.53 26.84 -11.20
N ALA A 81 14.70 26.24 -10.35
CA ALA A 81 14.69 26.41 -8.90
C ALA A 81 15.72 25.53 -8.14
N GLY A 82 16.45 24.64 -8.83
CA GLY A 82 17.38 23.68 -8.20
C GLY A 82 16.73 22.39 -7.69
N THR A 83 15.41 22.24 -7.83
CA THR A 83 14.67 21.03 -7.52
C THR A 83 15.04 19.90 -8.47
N LYS A 84 15.64 18.83 -7.95
CA LYS A 84 15.97 17.60 -8.69
C LYS A 84 14.82 16.61 -8.55
N THR A 85 14.20 16.21 -9.66
CA THR A 85 13.13 15.20 -9.70
C THR A 85 13.63 13.90 -10.33
N ILE A 86 13.33 12.77 -9.71
CA ILE A 86 13.62 11.41 -10.20
C ILE A 86 12.33 10.59 -10.21
N ARG A 87 11.98 9.97 -11.33
CA ARG A 87 10.89 8.98 -11.40
C ARG A 87 11.40 7.58 -11.03
N HIS A 88 10.66 6.84 -10.21
CA HIS A 88 10.96 5.44 -9.93
C HIS A 88 10.83 4.60 -11.22
N PRO A 89 11.90 3.93 -11.69
CA PRO A 89 11.91 3.27 -13.00
C PRO A 89 10.98 2.05 -13.06
N GLU A 90 10.92 1.27 -11.98
CA GLU A 90 10.18 0.00 -11.94
C GLU A 90 8.76 0.10 -11.36
N HIS A 91 8.33 1.27 -10.89
CA HIS A 91 7.01 1.39 -10.26
C HIS A 91 5.91 1.47 -11.33
N PRO A 92 4.98 0.49 -11.40
CA PRO A 92 4.11 0.33 -12.58
C PRO A 92 3.21 1.55 -12.82
N THR A 93 2.72 2.15 -11.73
CA THR A 93 1.84 3.32 -11.77
C THR A 93 2.59 4.66 -11.69
N GLY A 94 3.90 4.64 -11.45
CA GLY A 94 4.77 5.82 -11.35
C GLY A 94 4.75 6.52 -9.98
N ILE A 95 5.92 6.61 -9.36
CA ILE A 95 6.22 7.40 -8.14
C ILE A 95 7.38 8.33 -8.45
N TYR A 96 7.40 9.51 -7.83
CA TYR A 96 8.42 10.52 -8.03
C TYR A 96 9.10 10.89 -6.71
N PHE A 97 10.38 11.22 -6.80
CA PHE A 97 11.23 11.70 -5.71
C PHE A 97 11.67 13.11 -6.04
N HIS A 98 11.33 14.07 -5.20
CA HIS A 98 11.74 15.47 -5.32
C HIS A 98 12.74 15.81 -4.22
N LEU A 99 13.91 16.31 -4.59
CA LEU A 99 14.90 16.80 -3.64
C LEU A 99 14.33 18.02 -2.89
N SER A 100 14.26 17.96 -1.57
CA SER A 100 13.88 19.07 -0.70
C SER A 100 15.14 19.73 -0.13
N PRO A 101 15.64 20.84 -0.72
CA PRO A 101 16.84 21.51 -0.24
C PRO A 101 16.65 22.13 1.16
N GLU A 102 15.43 22.57 1.49
CA GLU A 102 15.08 23.15 2.79
C GLU A 102 15.32 22.17 3.96
N LEU A 103 15.09 20.87 3.71
CA LEU A 103 15.33 19.78 4.65
C LEU A 103 16.73 19.15 4.54
N SER A 104 17.61 19.68 3.68
CA SER A 104 18.92 19.08 3.38
C SER A 104 20.05 19.85 4.06
N SER A 105 20.25 19.59 5.36
CA SER A 105 21.31 20.20 6.19
C SER A 105 21.87 19.21 7.22
N ALA A 106 22.94 19.57 7.93
CA ALA A 106 23.77 18.62 8.70
C ALA A 106 23.53 18.67 10.22
N SER A 107 22.89 17.64 10.78
CA SER A 107 22.67 17.37 12.22
C SER A 107 21.80 18.42 12.98
N SER A 108 21.23 18.17 14.17
CA SER A 108 21.36 17.08 15.16
C SER A 108 20.05 16.78 15.93
N ASP A 109 19.98 15.71 16.74
CA ASP A 109 18.79 15.20 17.47
C ASP A 109 17.64 14.76 16.54
N TRP A 110 17.82 13.62 15.85
CA TRP A 110 16.96 13.06 14.79
C TRP A 110 16.71 13.95 13.54
N LYS A 111 17.08 15.22 13.61
CA LYS A 111 17.70 15.98 12.50
C LYS A 111 19.16 15.51 12.34
N ASP A 112 19.69 14.79 13.33
CA ASP A 112 20.84 13.89 13.20
C ASP A 112 20.60 12.78 12.18
N ALA A 113 21.72 12.25 11.72
CA ALA A 113 21.82 11.08 10.89
C ALA A 113 21.68 9.78 11.71
N GLN A 114 20.87 8.83 11.24
CA GLN A 114 20.87 7.46 11.77
C GLN A 114 22.28 6.87 11.60
N SER A 115 23.02 6.77 12.73
CA SER A 115 24.43 6.37 12.89
C SER A 115 25.54 7.29 12.33
N GLY A 116 25.23 8.55 11.97
CA GLY A 116 26.23 9.44 11.36
C GLY A 116 27.32 9.93 12.33
N ALA A 117 28.58 9.66 12.00
CA ALA A 117 29.73 10.37 12.56
C ALA A 117 29.73 11.85 12.13
N GLU A 118 30.36 12.73 12.91
CA GLU A 118 30.40 14.17 12.64
C GLU A 118 30.84 14.49 11.19
N GLY A 119 29.98 15.21 10.46
CA GLY A 119 30.31 15.80 9.15
C GLY A 119 29.68 15.16 7.92
N GLN A 120 28.85 14.12 8.05
CA GLN A 120 28.11 13.55 6.91
C GLN A 120 26.95 14.47 6.51
N ARG A 121 26.83 14.78 5.20
CA ARG A 121 25.70 15.57 4.66
C ARG A 121 24.52 14.65 4.36
N THR A 122 23.29 15.08 4.59
CA THR A 122 22.08 14.32 4.22
C THR A 122 21.22 15.10 3.24
N SER A 123 20.80 14.44 2.16
CA SER A 123 19.80 14.94 1.23
C SER A 123 18.44 14.35 1.59
N THR A 124 17.44 15.21 1.80
CA THR A 124 16.07 14.78 2.07
C THR A 124 15.25 14.81 0.78
N TRP A 125 14.54 13.73 0.49
CA TRP A 125 13.69 13.58 -0.69
C TRP A 125 12.24 13.40 -0.26
N ALA A 126 11.35 14.19 -0.83
CA ALA A 126 9.90 14.01 -0.73
C ALA A 126 9.43 13.03 -1.81
N ILE A 127 8.60 12.06 -1.42
CA ILE A 127 8.05 11.04 -2.32
C ILE A 127 6.60 11.38 -2.63
N THR A 128 6.21 11.37 -3.90
CA THR A 128 4.87 11.80 -4.37
C THR A 128 4.31 10.86 -5.43
N LEU A 129 2.99 10.95 -5.66
CA LEU A 129 2.30 10.32 -6.79
C LEU A 129 2.26 11.22 -8.04
N LEU A 130 2.80 12.44 -7.96
CA LEU A 130 2.72 13.51 -8.97
C LEU A 130 4.09 13.79 -9.57
N GLU A 131 4.14 14.13 -10.86
CA GLU A 131 5.39 14.51 -11.54
C GLU A 131 5.87 15.93 -11.15
N GLN A 132 4.94 16.77 -10.73
CA GLN A 132 5.20 18.13 -10.26
C GLN A 132 5.69 18.10 -8.81
N PRO A 133 6.73 18.87 -8.45
CA PRO A 133 7.16 18.96 -7.07
C PRO A 133 6.06 19.57 -6.18
N PRO A 134 6.03 19.25 -4.89
CA PRO A 134 5.12 19.84 -3.93
C PRO A 134 5.42 21.34 -3.74
N SER A 135 4.38 22.14 -3.52
CA SER A 135 4.47 23.58 -3.27
C SER A 135 5.00 23.90 -1.87
N SER A 136 4.90 22.95 -0.94
CA SER A 136 5.36 23.05 0.46
C SER A 136 5.72 21.67 1.00
N ILE A 137 6.64 21.62 1.96
CA ILE A 137 6.90 20.44 2.80
C ILE A 137 5.64 19.90 3.51
N GLU A 138 4.68 20.76 3.83
CA GLU A 138 3.45 20.37 4.53
C GLU A 138 2.35 19.83 3.58
N ALA A 139 2.62 19.77 2.27
CA ALA A 139 1.66 19.35 1.26
C ALA A 139 1.16 17.91 1.48
N ALA A 140 -0.16 17.72 1.42
CA ALA A 140 -0.78 16.40 1.54
C ALA A 140 -0.59 15.53 0.27
N SER A 141 0.02 16.08 -0.79
CA SER A 141 0.47 15.32 -1.97
C SER A 141 1.73 14.48 -1.71
N ILE A 142 2.50 14.80 -0.66
CA ILE A 142 3.74 14.09 -0.29
C ILE A 142 3.36 12.85 0.50
N MET A 143 3.64 11.67 -0.06
CA MET A 143 3.45 10.35 0.57
C MET A 143 4.29 10.18 1.84
N GLY A 144 5.52 10.69 1.79
CA GLY A 144 6.49 10.59 2.88
C GLY A 144 7.87 11.09 2.46
N PHE A 145 8.82 10.96 3.37
CA PHE A 145 10.18 11.46 3.19
C PHE A 145 11.20 10.33 3.37
N VAL A 146 12.30 10.41 2.63
CA VAL A 146 13.49 9.58 2.82
C VAL A 146 14.73 10.46 2.90
N ARG A 147 15.63 10.16 3.83
CA ARG A 147 16.91 10.87 3.98
C ARG A 147 18.05 9.97 3.53
N VAL A 148 18.84 10.47 2.61
CA VAL A 148 19.97 9.72 2.03
C VAL A 148 21.26 10.44 2.38
N ALA A 149 22.22 9.73 2.96
CA ALA A 149 23.54 10.28 3.26
C ALA A 149 24.34 10.50 1.97
N THR A 150 24.97 11.67 1.85
CA THR A 150 25.87 12.04 0.76
C THR A 150 27.29 12.16 1.33
N ASN A 151 28.20 11.38 0.76
CA ASN A 151 29.59 11.37 1.21
C ASN A 151 30.32 12.58 0.62
N LYS A 152 31.01 13.32 1.50
CA LYS A 152 31.67 14.59 1.18
C LYS A 152 33.04 14.35 0.55
N THR A 153 33.08 13.92 -0.71
CA THR A 153 34.31 13.74 -1.50
C THR A 153 34.35 14.62 -2.75
N ASP A 154 33.97 15.89 -2.60
CA ASP A 154 34.22 16.95 -3.58
C ASP A 154 35.13 18.02 -2.95
N GLY A 155 36.43 18.00 -3.29
CA GLY A 155 37.35 19.06 -2.82
C GLY A 155 38.85 18.78 -2.79
N ALA A 156 39.49 18.43 -3.91
CA ALA A 156 40.84 18.90 -4.32
C ALA A 156 41.37 18.13 -5.56
N PRO A 157 41.97 18.80 -6.57
CA PRO A 157 42.60 18.12 -7.69
C PRO A 157 44.08 17.79 -7.38
N SER A 158 44.35 16.67 -6.72
CA SER A 158 45.69 16.08 -6.68
C SER A 158 45.84 15.08 -7.82
N GLY A 159 46.57 15.46 -8.86
CA GLY A 159 46.72 14.64 -10.06
C GLY A 159 47.50 13.34 -9.81
N HIS A 160 46.84 12.21 -10.01
CA HIS A 160 47.50 10.97 -10.43
C HIS A 160 46.57 10.26 -11.41
N VAL A 161 47.04 10.02 -12.64
CA VAL A 161 46.27 9.32 -13.67
C VAL A 161 46.64 7.85 -13.58
N GLU A 162 45.78 7.06 -12.94
CA GLU A 162 45.75 5.60 -13.11
C GLU A 162 44.40 5.21 -13.71
N SER A 163 44.44 4.58 -14.88
CA SER A 163 43.30 4.48 -15.79
C SER A 163 42.45 3.23 -15.56
N GLU A 164 41.55 3.27 -14.57
CA GLU A 164 40.42 2.33 -14.45
C GLU A 164 39.13 3.04 -13.96
N SER A 165 38.68 4.11 -14.64
CA SER A 165 37.49 4.86 -14.23
C SER A 165 36.17 4.27 -14.77
N SER A 166 35.65 3.26 -14.09
CA SER A 166 34.25 2.82 -14.24
C SER A 166 33.33 3.58 -13.27
N GLY A 167 32.29 4.22 -13.79
CA GLY A 167 31.19 4.83 -13.01
C GLY A 167 31.39 6.31 -12.69
N ASP A 168 30.49 7.16 -13.21
CA ASP A 168 30.37 8.58 -12.84
C ASP A 168 29.99 8.71 -11.36
N ALA A 169 30.98 8.88 -10.50
CA ALA A 169 30.82 9.02 -9.06
C ALA A 169 30.34 10.42 -8.64
N SER A 170 29.22 10.90 -9.20
CA SER A 170 28.42 11.95 -8.55
C SER A 170 27.48 11.29 -7.54
N ALA A 171 28.03 10.90 -6.39
CA ALA A 171 27.31 10.20 -5.33
C ALA A 171 26.35 11.11 -4.53
N SER A 172 25.46 11.83 -5.23
CA SER A 172 24.14 12.13 -4.68
C SER A 172 23.40 10.80 -4.60
N ALA A 173 23.52 10.11 -3.47
CA ALA A 173 23.08 8.73 -3.32
C ALA A 173 21.61 8.57 -3.76
N ASP A 174 21.37 7.58 -4.62
CA ASP A 174 20.11 7.39 -5.33
C ASP A 174 18.97 7.08 -4.34
N PRO A 175 17.94 7.93 -4.24
CA PRO A 175 16.84 7.72 -3.31
C PRO A 175 15.98 6.50 -3.67
N VAL A 176 15.99 6.05 -4.93
CA VAL A 176 15.25 4.84 -5.36
C VAL A 176 15.89 3.61 -4.71
N SER A 177 17.16 3.35 -5.02
CA SER A 177 17.92 2.21 -4.48
C SER A 177 17.99 2.26 -2.95
N PHE A 178 18.24 3.43 -2.36
CA PHE A 178 18.27 3.58 -0.90
C PHE A 178 16.94 3.23 -0.24
N SER A 179 15.80 3.65 -0.81
CA SER A 179 14.48 3.33 -0.27
C SER A 179 14.15 1.84 -0.36
N HIS A 180 14.53 1.20 -1.47
CA HIS A 180 14.37 -0.25 -1.65
C HIS A 180 15.12 -1.04 -0.57
N ASP A 181 16.38 -0.69 -0.31
CA ASP A 181 17.23 -1.39 0.65
C ASP A 181 16.90 -1.03 2.11
N ASN A 182 16.29 0.13 2.35
CA ASN A 182 15.96 0.66 3.68
C ASN A 182 14.47 1.05 3.78
N PRO A 183 13.52 0.11 3.64
CA PRO A 183 12.09 0.42 3.61
C PRO A 183 11.55 1.03 4.90
N SER A 184 12.22 0.77 6.04
CA SER A 184 11.94 1.38 7.34
C SER A 184 12.48 2.81 7.51
N ALA A 185 13.29 3.31 6.57
CA ALA A 185 13.76 4.69 6.55
C ALA A 185 12.73 5.66 5.94
N LEU A 186 11.68 5.14 5.28
CA LEU A 186 10.54 5.94 4.84
C LEU A 186 9.77 6.47 6.05
N GLN A 187 9.63 7.79 6.15
CA GLN A 187 8.75 8.45 7.12
C GLN A 187 7.45 8.83 6.42
N PRO A 188 6.31 8.16 6.68
CA PRO A 188 5.02 8.51 6.08
C PRO A 188 4.56 9.90 6.52
N ASN A 189 3.98 10.66 5.60
CA ASN A 189 3.34 11.94 5.92
C ASN A 189 1.91 11.68 6.42
N PRO A 190 1.54 12.04 7.66
CA PRO A 190 0.18 11.81 8.16
C PRO A 190 -0.89 12.53 7.32
N ALA A 191 -0.59 13.71 6.75
CA ALA A 191 -1.55 14.45 5.92
C ALA A 191 -1.91 13.69 4.63
N PHE A 192 -0.95 12.99 4.02
CA PHE A 192 -1.22 12.12 2.88
C PHE A 192 -1.97 10.84 3.29
N ILE A 193 -1.65 10.24 4.44
CA ILE A 193 -2.36 9.06 4.95
C ILE A 193 -3.84 9.38 5.18
N ASP A 194 -4.13 10.52 5.80
CA ASP A 194 -5.50 11.01 5.99
C ASP A 194 -6.21 11.30 4.66
N LEU A 195 -5.51 11.92 3.70
CA LEU A 195 -6.04 12.19 2.35
C LEU A 195 -6.34 10.89 1.58
N LEU A 196 -5.45 9.90 1.66
CA LEU A 196 -5.59 8.58 1.05
C LEU A 196 -6.82 7.86 1.61
N HIS A 197 -6.92 7.71 2.93
CA HIS A 197 -8.05 7.04 3.57
C HIS A 197 -9.37 7.79 3.35
N LYS A 198 -9.35 9.13 3.35
CA LYS A 198 -10.51 9.95 3.01
C LYS A 198 -10.97 9.68 1.57
N THR A 199 -10.08 9.77 0.59
CA THR A 199 -10.43 9.53 -0.83
C THR A 199 -10.91 8.10 -1.04
N LEU A 200 -10.24 7.11 -0.43
CA LEU A 200 -10.63 5.70 -0.56
C LEU A 200 -12.03 5.44 0.00
N ARG A 201 -12.32 5.90 1.22
CA ARG A 201 -13.63 5.78 1.85
C ARG A 201 -14.70 6.54 1.06
N ASP A 202 -14.42 7.78 0.69
CA ASP A 202 -15.44 8.71 0.21
C ASP A 202 -15.76 8.53 -1.28
N GLU A 203 -14.83 7.98 -2.08
CA GLU A 203 -14.96 7.89 -3.55
C GLU A 203 -14.60 6.53 -4.17
N CYS A 204 -13.84 5.66 -3.50
CA CYS A 204 -13.29 4.45 -4.16
C CYS A 204 -13.93 3.13 -3.73
N VAL A 205 -14.05 2.87 -2.42
CA VAL A 205 -14.44 1.55 -1.90
C VAL A 205 -15.85 1.17 -2.33
N GLU A 206 -16.80 2.10 -2.23
CA GLU A 206 -18.19 1.84 -2.63
C GLU A 206 -18.38 1.67 -4.15
N GLU A 207 -17.41 2.07 -4.98
CA GLU A 207 -17.44 1.90 -6.44
C GLU A 207 -16.74 0.62 -6.92
N ASP A 208 -15.98 -0.05 -6.05
CA ASP A 208 -15.16 -1.21 -6.43
C ASP A 208 -15.99 -2.46 -6.73
N GLU A 209 -15.92 -2.92 -7.99
CA GLU A 209 -16.71 -4.06 -8.47
C GLU A 209 -16.37 -5.38 -7.75
N LEU A 210 -15.10 -5.60 -7.36
CA LEU A 210 -14.69 -6.83 -6.69
C LEU A 210 -15.19 -6.85 -5.23
N LEU A 211 -15.08 -5.73 -4.51
CA LEU A 211 -15.61 -5.61 -3.15
C LEU A 211 -17.15 -5.68 -3.14
N ARG A 212 -17.83 -5.07 -4.13
CA ARG A 212 -19.28 -5.19 -4.33
C ARG A 212 -19.68 -6.64 -4.59
N PHE A 213 -18.99 -7.33 -5.48
CA PHE A 213 -19.26 -8.74 -5.80
C PHE A 213 -19.06 -9.64 -4.57
N GLU A 214 -17.98 -9.43 -3.81
CA GLU A 214 -17.72 -10.15 -2.56
C GLU A 214 -18.86 -9.92 -1.55
N ALA A 215 -19.26 -8.66 -1.33
CA ALA A 215 -20.38 -8.33 -0.45
C ALA A 215 -21.68 -9.02 -0.90
N GLN A 216 -22.04 -8.91 -2.18
CA GLN A 216 -23.24 -9.53 -2.75
C GLN A 216 -23.26 -11.05 -2.61
N MET A 217 -22.10 -11.71 -2.68
CA MET A 217 -21.97 -13.17 -2.52
C MET A 217 -22.01 -13.60 -1.05
N ARG A 218 -21.37 -12.86 -0.14
CA ARG A 218 -21.27 -13.20 1.30
C ARG A 218 -22.45 -12.69 2.15
N LYS A 219 -23.25 -11.75 1.61
CA LYS A 219 -24.37 -11.03 2.23
C LYS A 219 -23.98 -10.13 3.41
N SER A 220 -23.36 -10.64 4.46
CA SER A 220 -22.94 -9.81 5.60
C SER A 220 -21.56 -10.21 6.13
N GLY A 221 -20.77 -9.23 6.58
CA GLY A 221 -19.44 -9.45 7.14
C GLY A 221 -18.49 -8.28 6.90
N TRP A 222 -17.20 -8.59 6.82
CA TRP A 222 -16.11 -7.65 6.56
C TRP A 222 -15.32 -8.06 5.31
N ALA A 223 -14.93 -7.07 4.51
CA ALA A 223 -14.04 -7.18 3.36
C ALA A 223 -12.79 -6.31 3.58
N HIS A 224 -11.66 -6.73 2.99
CA HIS A 224 -10.40 -6.01 3.10
C HIS A 224 -10.10 -5.20 1.84
N VAL A 225 -9.77 -3.93 2.03
CA VAL A 225 -9.34 -2.99 0.99
C VAL A 225 -7.85 -3.22 0.77
N ASN A 226 -7.52 -4.10 -0.18
CA ASN A 226 -6.14 -4.54 -0.42
C ASN A 226 -5.40 -3.66 -1.42
N ASP A 227 -4.09 -3.52 -1.18
CA ASP A 227 -3.09 -2.98 -2.11
C ASP A 227 -2.90 -3.87 -3.35
N GLN A 228 -2.63 -3.29 -4.52
CA GLN A 228 -2.38 -4.04 -5.76
C GLN A 228 -1.01 -4.75 -5.79
N ARG A 229 -0.11 -4.46 -4.83
CA ARG A 229 1.08 -5.28 -4.57
C ARG A 229 0.74 -6.76 -4.35
N GLU A 230 -0.47 -7.06 -3.85
CA GLU A 230 -0.92 -8.42 -3.58
C GLU A 230 -2.28 -8.70 -4.24
N GLN A 231 -2.27 -9.15 -5.50
CA GLN A 231 -3.48 -9.59 -6.21
C GLN A 231 -3.93 -10.97 -5.73
N LEU A 232 -5.03 -10.99 -4.97
CA LEU A 232 -5.54 -12.19 -4.32
C LEU A 232 -6.71 -12.84 -5.05
N MET A 233 -6.73 -14.17 -5.01
CA MET A 233 -7.93 -14.94 -5.34
C MET A 233 -9.01 -14.75 -4.26
N PRO A 234 -10.31 -14.74 -4.62
CA PRO A 234 -11.41 -14.63 -3.66
C PRO A 234 -11.28 -15.64 -2.50
N GLY A 235 -11.48 -15.17 -1.27
CA GLY A 235 -11.31 -15.99 -0.06
C GLY A 235 -9.87 -16.19 0.40
N ARG A 236 -8.90 -15.45 -0.16
CA ARG A 236 -7.57 -15.23 0.43
C ARG A 236 -7.51 -13.86 1.11
N GLN A 237 -6.68 -13.76 2.14
CA GLN A 237 -6.41 -12.53 2.89
C GLN A 237 -4.96 -12.10 2.62
N ALA A 238 -4.74 -10.79 2.49
CA ALA A 238 -3.41 -10.23 2.25
C ALA A 238 -2.58 -10.24 3.53
N TRP A 239 -1.27 -10.06 3.38
CA TRP A 239 -0.42 -9.77 4.53
C TRP A 239 -0.89 -8.47 5.23
N PRO A 240 -0.83 -8.36 6.57
CA PRO A 240 -1.34 -7.20 7.30
C PRO A 240 -0.77 -5.86 6.81
N GLU A 241 0.48 -5.83 6.35
CA GLU A 241 1.15 -4.66 5.79
C GLU A 241 0.63 -4.22 4.40
N ASN A 242 -0.10 -5.09 3.69
CA ASN A 242 -0.70 -4.87 2.38
C ASN A 242 -2.23 -4.61 2.43
N ILE A 243 -2.88 -4.80 3.59
CA ILE A 243 -4.28 -4.42 3.81
C ILE A 243 -4.33 -2.93 4.15
N ILE A 244 -4.90 -2.09 3.29
CA ILE A 244 -5.00 -0.64 3.51
C ILE A 244 -6.05 -0.33 4.60
N ALA A 245 -7.21 -0.99 4.50
CA ALA A 245 -8.34 -0.78 5.38
C ALA A 245 -9.26 -2.01 5.41
N SER A 246 -10.22 -2.03 6.33
CA SER A 246 -11.35 -2.97 6.33
C SER A 246 -12.66 -2.21 6.25
N VAL A 247 -13.68 -2.83 5.64
CA VAL A 247 -15.02 -2.26 5.50
C VAL A 247 -16.07 -3.34 5.77
N ALA A 248 -17.14 -2.99 6.48
CA ALA A 248 -18.25 -3.89 6.69
C ALA A 248 -19.22 -3.84 5.49
N PHE A 249 -19.93 -4.94 5.28
CA PHE A 249 -21.06 -5.02 4.37
C PHE A 249 -22.22 -5.75 5.03
N ILE A 250 -23.44 -5.34 4.68
CA ILE A 250 -24.70 -5.83 5.25
C ILE A 250 -25.69 -5.99 4.09
N ASP A 251 -26.40 -7.12 4.05
CA ASP A 251 -27.40 -7.48 3.03
C ASP A 251 -26.91 -7.41 1.56
N GLY A 252 -25.60 -7.48 1.36
CA GLY A 252 -24.93 -7.42 0.06
C GLY A 252 -24.37 -6.05 -0.31
N GLU A 253 -24.53 -5.04 0.55
CA GLU A 253 -24.08 -3.67 0.30
C GLU A 253 -22.91 -3.26 1.20
N LEU A 254 -21.90 -2.61 0.61
CA LEU A 254 -20.77 -2.01 1.32
C LEU A 254 -21.25 -0.79 2.14
N GLN A 255 -20.73 -0.66 3.35
CA GLN A 255 -21.10 0.40 4.30
C GLN A 255 -19.89 1.32 4.57
N ALA A 256 -19.17 1.76 3.53
CA ALA A 256 -17.91 2.49 3.68
C ALA A 256 -18.14 3.89 4.28
N ARG A 257 -19.08 4.64 3.70
CA ARG A 257 -19.56 5.93 4.20
C ARG A 257 -20.75 5.75 5.15
N PRO A 258 -21.06 6.75 6.00
CA PRO A 258 -22.35 6.82 6.67
C PRO A 258 -23.48 6.96 5.64
N LYS A 259 -24.48 6.09 5.70
CA LYS A 259 -25.72 6.28 4.93
C LYS A 259 -26.58 7.37 5.58
N ALA A 260 -27.13 8.26 4.77
CA ALA A 260 -27.95 9.36 5.27
C ALA A 260 -29.24 8.82 5.92
N GLY A 261 -29.31 8.86 7.25
CA GLY A 261 -30.47 8.44 8.04
C GLY A 261 -30.32 7.08 8.75
N GLU A 262 -29.18 6.39 8.65
CA GLU A 262 -28.95 5.11 9.35
C GLU A 262 -27.82 5.20 10.39
N GLY A 263 -28.12 4.85 11.65
CA GLY A 263 -27.14 4.65 12.73
C GLY A 263 -26.47 5.92 13.26
N ASP A 264 -25.37 5.73 14.00
CA ASP A 264 -24.63 6.76 14.76
C ASP A 264 -23.82 7.73 13.86
N GLY A 265 -24.14 7.80 12.56
CA GLY A 265 -23.50 8.72 11.61
C GLY A 265 -22.06 8.38 11.22
N GLN A 266 -21.56 7.19 11.58
CA GLN A 266 -20.18 6.76 11.30
C GLN A 266 -20.18 5.51 10.39
N GLY A 267 -19.54 5.65 9.22
CA GLY A 267 -19.36 4.54 8.28
C GLY A 267 -18.38 3.49 8.80
N SER A 268 -18.42 2.29 8.23
CA SER A 268 -17.64 1.13 8.71
C SER A 268 -16.20 1.06 8.19
N TYR A 269 -15.74 2.03 7.39
CA TYR A 269 -14.37 2.07 6.89
C TYR A 269 -13.38 2.28 8.05
N GLN A 270 -12.49 1.32 8.26
CA GLN A 270 -11.46 1.33 9.29
C GLN A 270 -10.06 1.21 8.64
N PRO A 271 -9.22 2.26 8.72
CA PRO A 271 -7.79 2.17 8.38
C PRO A 271 -7.11 1.04 9.16
N ASN A 272 -6.03 0.48 8.59
CA ASN A 272 -5.24 -0.56 9.24
C ASN A 272 -3.87 -0.04 9.69
N ASP A 273 -3.63 0.01 10.99
CA ASP A 273 -2.37 0.49 11.60
C ASP A 273 -1.14 -0.33 11.18
N ALA A 274 -1.33 -1.58 10.72
CA ALA A 274 -0.23 -2.42 10.21
C ALA A 274 0.21 -2.04 8.79
N TYR A 275 -0.59 -1.29 8.03
CA TYR A 275 -0.33 -0.95 6.63
C TYR A 275 0.97 -0.16 6.43
N ARG A 276 1.72 -0.44 5.37
CA ARG A 276 2.97 0.28 5.06
C ARG A 276 3.02 0.73 3.59
N LEU A 277 3.29 2.01 3.38
CA LEU A 277 3.47 2.61 2.04
C LEU A 277 4.65 2.03 1.25
N LEU A 278 5.60 1.39 1.93
CA LEU A 278 6.77 0.74 1.36
C LEU A 278 7.09 -0.52 2.17
N THR A 279 7.30 -1.65 1.50
CA THR A 279 7.66 -2.94 2.11
C THR A 279 8.86 -3.54 1.40
N ALA A 280 9.69 -4.30 2.13
CA ALA A 280 10.92 -4.91 1.59
C ALA A 280 10.68 -5.89 0.43
N GLN A 281 9.51 -6.54 0.41
CA GLN A 281 9.22 -7.62 -0.55
C GLN A 281 8.48 -7.14 -1.80
N HIS A 282 7.73 -6.04 -1.70
CA HIS A 282 6.80 -5.60 -2.75
C HIS A 282 6.98 -4.14 -3.16
N GLY A 283 7.92 -3.42 -2.54
CA GLY A 283 8.17 -2.01 -2.82
C GLY A 283 7.02 -1.10 -2.36
N PHE A 284 6.86 0.00 -3.08
CA PHE A 284 5.89 1.05 -2.78
C PHE A 284 4.43 0.63 -3.05
N ILE A 285 3.49 1.27 -2.35
CA ILE A 285 2.04 1.18 -2.53
C ILE A 285 1.60 1.19 -3.99
N GLN A 286 0.79 0.19 -4.37
CA GLN A 286 0.15 0.15 -5.67
C GLN A 286 -1.37 0.25 -5.48
N LEU A 287 -1.96 1.29 -6.06
CA LEU A 287 -3.41 1.46 -6.10
C LEU A 287 -3.97 0.89 -7.41
N LYS A 288 -5.22 0.43 -7.38
CA LYS A 288 -6.00 0.16 -8.61
C LYS A 288 -6.07 1.44 -9.44
N GLU A 289 -6.02 1.35 -10.77
CA GLU A 289 -5.97 2.54 -11.64
C GLU A 289 -7.09 3.55 -11.34
N THR A 290 -8.34 3.06 -11.22
CA THR A 290 -9.52 3.88 -10.89
C THR A 290 -9.46 4.54 -9.51
N TRP A 291 -8.67 3.99 -8.57
CA TRP A 291 -8.43 4.59 -7.26
C TRP A 291 -7.26 5.59 -7.33
N LEU A 292 -6.22 5.23 -8.08
CA LEU A 292 -5.03 6.07 -8.30
C LEU A 292 -5.38 7.39 -8.98
N GLU A 293 -6.23 7.38 -10.01
CA GLU A 293 -6.71 8.59 -10.68
C GLU A 293 -7.36 9.57 -9.68
N LYS A 294 -8.24 9.06 -8.81
CA LYS A 294 -8.92 9.87 -7.78
C LYS A 294 -7.94 10.38 -6.73
N VAL A 295 -7.05 9.52 -6.22
CA VAL A 295 -6.04 9.91 -5.23
C VAL A 295 -5.06 10.93 -5.83
N ARG A 296 -4.62 10.77 -7.07
CA ARG A 296 -3.78 11.76 -7.79
C ARG A 296 -4.48 13.09 -7.95
N LYS A 297 -5.76 13.09 -8.34
CA LYS A 297 -6.56 14.31 -8.44
C LYS A 297 -6.61 15.04 -7.07
N ARG A 298 -6.87 14.31 -5.98
CA ARG A 298 -6.85 14.87 -4.63
C ARG A 298 -5.47 15.34 -4.19
N CYS A 299 -4.40 14.65 -4.56
CA CYS A 299 -3.03 15.12 -4.33
C CYS A 299 -2.78 16.45 -5.05
N ALA A 300 -3.21 16.59 -6.31
CA ALA A 300 -3.04 17.82 -7.09
C ALA A 300 -3.86 19.00 -6.53
N GLU A 301 -5.02 18.75 -5.93
CA GLU A 301 -5.81 19.75 -5.19
C GLU A 301 -5.13 20.22 -3.88
N HIS A 302 -4.13 19.48 -3.37
CA HIS A 302 -3.45 19.69 -2.09
C HIS A 302 -1.91 19.67 -2.21
N ASN A 303 -1.37 20.09 -3.36
CA ASN A 303 0.06 20.04 -3.70
C ASN A 303 0.83 21.33 -3.41
#